data_AF-A0A7W1E8B2-F1
#
_entry.id   AF-A0A7W1E8B2-F1
#
_cell.length_a   1.000
_cell.length_b   1.000
_cell.length_c   1.000
_cell.angle_alpha   90.00
_cell.angle_beta   90.00
_cell.angle_gamma   90.00
#
_symmetry.space_group_name_H-M   'P 1'
#
loop_
_entity.id
_entity.type
_entity.pdbx_description
1 polymer ?
#
loop_
_entity_poly.entity_id
_entity_poly.type
_entity_poly.pdbx_seq_one_letter_code
_entity_poly.pdbx_strand_id
1 'polypeptide(L)'
;MLAISALGVAGWIRTPGIVIDRDTTEARRELAAISALREELTLTSGNLERSAKSAIEIAGGSRAFTELERIVVSPGDRGVVLYQSGQPVAWTGHLYVGPDSLPDGLSVIRDEFFLTLNYTLRRGSRTAVASSLIHAIAPADRIATALDEPLRARFEVAAFTYSAPGDSAGGDVLALNGIPLLRAAALPLPLPAIQLSHETHARTQGVILLSVILFGLLLTAFRDRRHLAERLFAIAVSATAVGLIPWNSLSNVASMFDPAIFYSRAAGPFSSNAGTTLFICAILLLTAYAVIRASRRTLAAHYVWLSLPLAAAGLIAAAVLARGIGQPPTGTTPLLWIVWELPLFLIAFTGLLTAGWLIRNSLQWPSLFRLALAAGVIATGFATWLVWTTTLEARLRLAETDLASLASGDEYSAALLARFGEELADGIDLGTRSGLLRRYAVSDLAAAQLPAEITTWGVDGSMIASLQIAPLRPDSIALRQLIAHSLAEGSAVQRAPGGTGMQLVLGVPSAFGVTTVVVSPRSRLIASGPYSALLGLETFGNGDAPYSVALAETGLSSPVSDAGWRRIGDELHTDRMVPVAGGNARAHAEVDLRSFTARAERAAL
;
A
#
# COMPACT_ATOMS: atom_id res chain seq x y z
N MET A 1 -38.46 -15.31 -4.36
CA MET A 1 -37.79 -15.01 -3.07
C MET A 1 -36.31 -14.72 -3.25
N LEU A 2 -35.44 -15.70 -3.53
CA LEU A 2 -33.97 -15.48 -3.65
C LEU A 2 -33.56 -14.33 -4.60
N ALA A 3 -34.22 -14.19 -5.76
CA ALA A 3 -33.93 -13.10 -6.69
C ALA A 3 -34.25 -11.70 -6.15
N ILE A 4 -35.38 -11.56 -5.44
CA ILE A 4 -35.79 -10.30 -4.81
C ILE A 4 -34.83 -9.97 -3.65
N SER A 5 -34.48 -10.99 -2.85
CA SER A 5 -33.48 -10.84 -1.77
C SER A 5 -32.11 -10.41 -2.32
N ALA A 6 -31.66 -10.99 -3.44
CA ALA A 6 -30.40 -10.62 -4.07
C ALA A 6 -30.38 -9.15 -4.52
N LEU A 7 -31.44 -8.70 -5.22
CA LEU A 7 -31.53 -7.30 -5.66
C LEU A 7 -31.71 -6.32 -4.50
N GLY A 8 -32.45 -6.70 -3.46
CA GLY A 8 -32.60 -5.91 -2.24
C GLY A 8 -31.28 -5.72 -1.50
N VAL A 9 -30.51 -6.80 -1.32
CA VAL A 9 -29.17 -6.74 -0.71
C VAL A 9 -28.21 -5.94 -1.59
N ALA A 10 -28.21 -6.13 -2.91
CA ALA A 10 -27.38 -5.35 -3.82
C ALA A 10 -27.70 -3.84 -3.78
N GLY A 11 -28.98 -3.48 -3.71
CA GLY A 11 -29.43 -2.09 -3.53
C GLY A 11 -28.95 -1.49 -2.20
N TRP A 12 -29.05 -2.26 -1.11
CA TRP A 12 -28.57 -1.84 0.20
C TRP A 12 -27.04 -1.64 0.25
N ILE A 13 -26.26 -2.50 -0.42
CA ILE A 13 -24.80 -2.36 -0.55
C ILE A 13 -24.42 -1.08 -1.30
N ARG A 14 -25.19 -0.72 -2.34
CA ARG A 14 -24.93 0.46 -3.16
C ARG A 14 -25.15 1.76 -2.38
N THR A 15 -26.25 1.84 -1.63
CA THR A 15 -26.62 3.02 -0.83
C THR A 15 -27.02 2.57 0.58
N PRO A 16 -26.04 2.28 1.45
CA PRO A 16 -26.33 1.96 2.84
C PRO A 16 -26.89 3.24 3.48
N GLY A 17 -28.16 3.21 3.89
CA GLY A 17 -28.88 4.37 4.44
C GLY A 17 -28.44 4.75 5.84
N ILE A 18 -27.15 5.04 6.02
CA ILE A 18 -26.55 5.39 7.31
C ILE A 18 -26.59 6.91 7.45
N VAL A 19 -27.59 7.41 8.17
CA VAL A 19 -27.69 8.84 8.53
C VAL A 19 -27.01 9.04 9.88
N ILE A 20 -25.95 9.84 9.90
CA ILE A 20 -25.22 10.22 11.12
C ILE A 20 -25.50 11.70 11.38
N ASP A 21 -26.07 12.02 12.54
CA ASP A 21 -26.27 13.39 13.00
C ASP A 21 -24.93 14.00 13.45
N ARG A 22 -24.49 15.09 12.81
CA ARG A 22 -23.10 15.58 12.89
C ARG A 22 -22.73 16.12 14.26
N ASP A 23 -23.44 17.14 14.71
CA ASP A 23 -22.99 17.98 15.83
C ASP A 23 -23.14 17.28 17.19
N THR A 24 -24.16 16.43 17.33
CA THR A 24 -24.37 15.68 18.58
C THR A 24 -23.48 14.44 18.69
N THR A 25 -22.97 13.92 17.57
CA THR A 25 -22.17 12.70 17.54
C THR A 25 -20.69 13.01 17.74
N GLU A 26 -20.16 14.08 17.14
CA GLU A 26 -18.76 14.49 17.31
C GLU A 26 -18.45 14.81 18.79
N ALA A 27 -19.20 15.71 19.42
CA ALA A 27 -18.96 16.11 20.81
C ALA A 27 -19.13 14.95 21.81
N ARG A 28 -20.13 14.07 21.61
CA ARG A 28 -20.30 12.88 22.47
C ARG A 28 -19.13 11.90 22.33
N ARG A 29 -18.59 11.75 21.11
CA ARG A 29 -17.46 10.84 20.85
C ARG A 29 -16.16 11.38 21.37
N GLU A 30 -15.89 12.67 21.23
CA GLU A 30 -14.73 13.31 21.84
C GLU A 30 -14.73 13.10 23.36
N LEU A 31 -15.87 13.37 24.01
CA LEU A 31 -16.02 13.18 25.45
C LEU A 31 -15.90 11.70 25.87
N ALA A 32 -16.46 10.78 25.07
CA ALA A 32 -16.32 9.34 25.29
C ALA A 32 -14.88 8.85 25.10
N ALA A 33 -14.16 9.36 24.10
CA ALA A 33 -12.78 9.01 23.81
C ALA A 33 -11.84 9.50 24.91
N ILE A 34 -12.00 10.75 25.37
CA ILE A 34 -11.20 11.32 26.46
C ILE A 34 -11.49 10.63 27.80
N SER A 35 -12.76 10.32 28.09
CA SER A 35 -13.10 9.58 29.31
C SER A 35 -12.53 8.16 29.30
N ALA A 36 -12.59 7.47 28.16
CA ALA A 36 -11.95 6.16 28.01
C ALA A 36 -10.42 6.22 28.12
N LEU A 37 -9.78 7.23 27.55
CA LEU A 37 -8.34 7.44 27.69
C LEU A 37 -7.96 7.68 29.17
N ARG A 38 -8.75 8.43 29.92
CA ARG A 38 -8.55 8.65 31.36
C ARG A 38 -8.66 7.34 32.15
N GLU A 39 -9.67 6.54 31.86
CA GLU A 39 -9.87 5.22 32.49
C GLU A 39 -8.68 4.30 32.19
N GLU A 40 -8.26 4.23 30.93
CA GLU A 40 -7.15 3.37 30.49
C GLU A 40 -5.80 3.81 31.08
N LEU A 41 -5.55 5.13 31.20
CA LEU A 41 -4.36 5.66 31.89
C LEU A 41 -4.39 5.34 33.39
N THR A 42 -5.56 5.40 34.03
CA THR A 42 -5.71 5.04 35.44
C THR A 42 -5.39 3.56 35.65
N LEU A 43 -5.99 2.68 34.84
CA LEU A 43 -5.71 1.24 34.85
C LEU A 43 -4.23 0.95 34.59
N THR A 44 -3.65 1.60 33.58
CA THR A 44 -2.25 1.41 33.22
C THR A 44 -1.31 1.88 34.32
N SER A 45 -1.56 3.03 34.96
CA SER A 45 -0.75 3.51 36.08
C SER A 45 -0.72 2.53 37.25
N GLY A 46 -1.87 1.96 37.63
CA GLY A 46 -1.95 0.96 38.70
C GLY A 46 -1.27 -0.36 38.33
N ASN A 47 -1.22 -0.71 37.03
CA ASN A 47 -0.45 -1.84 36.55
C ASN A 47 1.06 -1.57 36.63
N LEU A 48 1.51 -0.40 36.19
CA LEU A 48 2.93 -0.02 36.23
C LEU A 48 3.46 0.05 37.66
N GLU A 49 2.69 0.61 38.59
CA GLU A 49 3.04 0.65 40.01
C GLU A 49 3.20 -0.78 40.58
N ARG A 50 2.26 -1.68 40.28
CA ARG A 50 2.34 -3.08 40.71
C ARG A 50 3.55 -3.79 40.10
N SER A 51 3.84 -3.54 38.82
CA SER A 51 5.00 -4.12 38.13
C SER A 51 6.31 -3.63 38.71
N ALA A 52 6.47 -2.32 38.96
CA ALA A 52 7.67 -1.75 39.57
C ALA A 52 7.87 -2.25 41.02
N LYS A 53 6.79 -2.32 41.81
CA LYS A 53 6.82 -2.89 43.17
C LYS A 53 7.20 -4.36 43.19
N SER A 54 6.75 -5.14 42.21
CA SER A 54 7.11 -6.56 42.11
C SER A 54 8.55 -6.73 41.63
N ALA A 55 8.98 -5.92 40.66
CA ALA A 55 10.31 -5.97 40.07
C ALA A 55 11.43 -5.63 41.07
N ILE A 56 11.22 -4.67 41.97
CA ILE A 56 12.27 -4.25 42.92
C ILE A 56 12.63 -5.33 43.95
N GLU A 57 11.71 -6.25 44.22
CA GLU A 57 11.90 -7.37 45.16
C GLU A 57 12.67 -8.53 44.54
N ILE A 58 12.80 -8.58 43.21
CA ILE A 58 13.53 -9.66 42.51
C ILE A 58 15.00 -9.66 42.92
N ALA A 59 15.54 -10.86 43.16
CA ALA A 59 16.97 -11.04 43.38
C ALA A 59 17.74 -10.93 42.06
N GLY A 60 18.85 -10.18 42.05
CA GLY A 60 19.69 -10.04 40.86
C GLY A 60 20.28 -11.38 40.38
N GLY A 61 20.74 -11.41 39.12
CA GLY A 61 21.33 -12.59 38.48
C GLY A 61 20.50 -13.12 37.31
N SER A 62 20.91 -14.26 36.74
CA SER A 62 20.32 -14.79 35.49
C SER A 62 18.84 -15.16 35.59
N ARG A 63 18.33 -15.48 36.78
CA ARG A 63 16.90 -15.80 37.01
C ARG A 63 15.99 -14.58 36.99
N ALA A 64 16.53 -13.38 37.16
CA ALA A 64 15.76 -12.14 37.22
C ALA A 64 15.00 -11.86 35.91
N PHE A 65 15.54 -12.25 34.76
CA PHE A 65 14.87 -12.11 33.46
C PHE A 65 13.58 -12.94 33.38
N THR A 66 13.64 -14.21 33.78
CA THR A 66 12.47 -15.11 33.79
C THR A 66 11.42 -14.72 34.85
N GLU A 67 11.85 -14.08 35.94
CA GLU A 67 10.94 -13.54 36.94
C GLU A 67 10.25 -12.25 36.46
N LEU A 68 10.99 -11.36 35.80
CA LEU A 68 10.42 -10.15 35.19
C LEU A 68 9.42 -10.46 34.07
N GLU A 69 9.70 -11.45 33.23
CA GLU A 69 8.79 -11.86 32.15
C GLU A 69 7.41 -12.30 32.67
N ARG A 70 7.36 -12.88 33.88
CA ARG A 70 6.11 -13.25 34.55
C ARG A 70 5.34 -12.07 35.15
N ILE A 71 6.00 -10.93 35.34
CA ILE A 71 5.38 -9.68 35.84
C ILE A 71 4.72 -8.92 34.69
N VAL A 72 5.31 -8.95 33.50
CA VAL A 72 4.77 -8.25 32.32
C VAL A 72 3.79 -9.18 31.57
N VAL A 73 2.61 -9.35 32.14
CA VAL A 73 1.49 -10.08 31.49
C VAL A 73 0.42 -9.07 31.10
N SER A 74 0.55 -8.45 29.92
CA SER A 74 -0.52 -7.65 29.30
C SER A 74 -0.27 -7.36 27.83
N PRO A 75 -1.33 -7.16 27.03
CA PRO A 75 -1.23 -6.63 25.67
C PRO A 75 -0.79 -5.15 25.68
N GLY A 76 -0.03 -4.75 24.65
CA GLY A 76 0.48 -3.38 24.44
C GLY A 76 1.98 -3.23 24.68
N ASP A 77 2.58 -2.16 24.16
CA ASP A 77 4.02 -1.91 24.31
C ASP A 77 4.37 -1.37 25.70
N ARG A 78 4.81 -2.30 26.55
CA ARG A 78 5.21 -2.08 27.94
C ARG A 78 6.59 -2.66 28.18
N GLY A 79 7.30 -2.09 29.16
CA GLY A 79 8.62 -2.56 29.55
C GLY A 79 8.87 -2.37 31.03
N VAL A 80 9.71 -3.23 31.60
CA VAL A 80 10.16 -3.13 32.98
C VAL A 80 11.67 -3.34 33.02
N VAL A 81 12.39 -2.48 33.74
CA VAL A 81 13.83 -2.63 33.99
C VAL A 81 14.09 -2.57 35.49
N LEU A 82 14.94 -3.48 35.94
CA LEU A 82 15.52 -3.48 37.27
C LEU A 82 17.00 -3.05 37.18
N TYR A 83 17.35 -2.06 37.98
CA TYR A 83 18.71 -1.57 38.17
C TYR A 83 19.24 -1.93 39.55
N GLN A 84 20.55 -2.15 39.62
CA GLN A 84 21.31 -2.28 40.85
C GLN A 84 22.58 -1.45 40.75
N SER A 85 22.76 -0.51 41.69
CA SER A 85 23.87 0.45 41.71
C SER A 85 24.03 1.22 40.40
N GLY A 86 22.92 1.59 39.77
CA GLY A 86 22.91 2.34 38.50
C GLY A 86 23.16 1.49 37.25
N GLN A 87 23.31 0.17 37.37
CA GLN A 87 23.48 -0.73 36.22
C GLN A 87 22.21 -1.57 36.01
N PRO A 88 21.72 -1.72 34.76
CA PRO A 88 20.57 -2.58 34.48
C PRO A 88 20.97 -4.04 34.73
N VAL A 89 20.25 -4.72 35.64
CA VAL A 89 20.52 -6.12 36.00
C VAL A 89 19.54 -7.09 35.36
N ALA A 90 18.33 -6.64 35.02
CA ALA A 90 17.34 -7.42 34.28
C ALA A 90 16.29 -6.50 33.64
N TRP A 91 15.74 -6.91 32.51
CA TRP A 91 14.66 -6.18 31.83
C TRP A 91 13.76 -7.13 31.04
N THR A 92 12.57 -6.65 30.70
CA THR A 92 11.66 -7.31 29.75
C THR A 92 10.78 -6.26 29.06
N GLY A 93 10.27 -6.59 27.87
CA GLY A 93 9.45 -5.70 27.04
C GLY A 93 10.24 -4.55 26.41
N HIS A 94 9.53 -3.51 25.99
CA HIS A 94 10.10 -2.36 25.28
C HIS A 94 10.12 -1.11 26.15
N LEU A 95 11.25 -0.40 26.15
CA LEU A 95 11.38 0.93 26.75
C LEU A 95 11.80 1.92 25.67
N TYR A 96 11.07 3.03 25.59
CA TYR A 96 11.24 4.03 24.54
C TYR A 96 11.95 5.30 25.02
N VAL A 97 12.03 5.51 26.34
CA VAL A 97 12.71 6.66 26.95
C VAL A 97 13.82 6.17 27.87
N GLY A 98 14.89 6.96 27.98
CA GLY A 98 16.00 6.69 28.87
C GLY A 98 15.53 6.60 30.33
N PRO A 99 15.57 5.41 30.96
CA PRO A 99 15.02 5.22 32.31
C PRO A 99 15.86 5.87 33.42
N ASP A 100 17.11 6.21 33.14
CA ASP A 100 18.07 6.73 34.12
C ASP A 100 17.74 8.18 34.56
N SER A 101 17.00 8.93 33.73
CA SER A 101 16.61 10.32 33.98
C SER A 101 15.20 10.49 34.54
N LEU A 102 14.50 9.39 34.84
CA LEU A 102 13.12 9.45 35.29
C LEU A 102 13.00 9.90 36.76
N PRO A 103 12.01 10.75 37.09
CA PRO A 103 11.72 11.11 38.48
C PRO A 103 11.13 9.92 39.24
N ASP A 104 11.17 9.97 40.58
CA ASP A 104 10.52 8.97 41.44
C ASP A 104 8.99 9.07 41.36
N GLY A 105 8.33 7.92 41.40
CA GLY A 105 6.88 7.81 41.29
C GLY A 105 6.39 7.84 39.84
N LEU A 106 5.16 8.33 39.66
CA LEU A 106 4.49 8.38 38.37
C LEU A 106 4.93 9.61 37.57
N SER A 107 5.31 9.42 36.31
CA SER A 107 5.71 10.51 35.43
C SER A 107 5.38 10.25 33.98
N VAL A 108 5.10 11.32 33.24
CA VAL A 108 4.94 11.29 31.79
C VAL A 108 6.14 11.96 31.15
N ILE A 109 6.84 11.24 30.28
CA ILE A 109 7.96 11.77 29.52
C ILE A 109 7.57 11.81 28.05
N ARG A 110 7.74 13.00 27.48
CA ARG A 110 7.70 13.21 26.04
C ARG A 110 9.13 13.21 25.52
N ASP A 111 9.42 12.25 24.66
CA ASP A 111 10.56 12.30 23.76
C ASP A 111 10.10 12.76 22.38
N GLU A 112 11.00 12.76 21.41
CA GLU A 112 10.71 13.21 20.06
C GLU A 112 9.66 12.34 19.36
N PHE A 113 9.71 11.01 19.48
CA PHE A 113 8.75 10.14 18.81
C PHE A 113 7.70 9.51 19.72
N PHE A 114 7.93 9.55 21.03
CA PHE A 114 7.17 8.78 22.00
C PHE A 114 6.69 9.63 23.16
N LEU A 115 5.49 9.36 23.62
CA LEU A 115 4.97 9.81 24.90
C LEU A 115 4.78 8.58 25.79
N THR A 116 5.50 8.51 26.91
CA THR A 116 5.49 7.33 27.79
C THR A 116 4.96 7.68 29.17
N LEU A 117 4.18 6.76 29.73
CA LEU A 117 3.80 6.74 31.14
C LEU A 117 4.80 5.85 31.87
N ASN A 118 5.43 6.38 32.91
CA ASN A 118 6.46 5.69 33.66
C ASN A 118 6.13 5.68 35.15
N TYR A 119 6.49 4.59 35.82
CA TYR A 119 6.49 4.50 37.27
C TYR A 119 7.87 4.04 37.75
N THR A 120 8.55 4.92 38.48
CA THR A 120 9.90 4.67 39.01
C THR A 120 9.84 4.44 40.51
N LEU A 121 10.46 3.36 40.99
CA LEU A 121 10.59 3.06 42.39
C LEU A 121 12.07 2.88 42.75
N ARG A 122 12.60 3.74 43.62
CA ARG A 122 13.96 3.65 44.15
C ARG A 122 13.95 3.13 45.59
N ARG A 123 14.80 2.14 45.89
CA ARG A 123 15.01 1.61 47.25
C ARG A 123 16.48 1.26 47.45
N GLY A 124 17.20 2.09 48.19
CA GLY A 124 18.63 1.92 48.41
C GLY A 124 19.40 1.97 47.10
N SER A 125 20.16 0.90 46.79
CA SER A 125 20.89 0.77 45.52
C SER A 125 20.05 0.21 44.37
N ARG A 126 18.77 -0.10 44.56
CA ARG A 126 17.90 -0.68 43.52
C ARG A 126 16.92 0.34 42.97
N THR A 127 16.71 0.30 41.66
CA THR A 127 15.68 1.09 40.98
C THR A 127 14.87 0.17 40.08
N ALA A 128 13.55 0.17 40.19
CA ALA A 128 12.66 -0.49 39.25
C ALA A 128 11.90 0.57 38.45
N VAL A 129 11.92 0.46 37.13
CA VAL A 129 11.19 1.32 36.21
C VAL A 129 10.22 0.47 35.43
N ALA A 130 8.92 0.80 35.50
CA ALA A 130 7.90 0.25 34.63
C ALA A 130 7.38 1.33 33.68
N SER A 131 7.32 1.05 32.39
CA SER A 131 6.93 1.99 31.34
C SER A 131 5.82 1.42 30.45
N SER A 132 4.95 2.30 29.95
CA SER A 132 3.96 2.00 28.92
C SER A 132 3.93 3.14 27.91
N LEU A 133 3.83 2.81 26.63
CA LEU A 133 3.69 3.79 25.56
C LEU A 133 2.26 4.36 25.54
N ILE A 134 2.11 5.68 25.72
CA ILE A 134 0.82 6.38 25.60
C ILE A 134 0.52 6.67 24.14
N HIS A 135 1.49 7.25 23.43
CA HIS A 135 1.34 7.74 22.06
C HIS A 135 2.66 7.68 21.32
N ALA A 136 2.62 7.34 20.03
CA ALA A 136 3.74 7.43 19.11
C ALA A 136 3.35 8.25 17.89
N ILE A 137 4.28 9.08 17.40
CA ILE A 137 4.11 9.83 16.16
C ILE A 137 4.86 9.16 15.01
N ALA A 138 4.45 9.44 13.77
CA ALA A 138 5.14 8.92 12.59
C ALA A 138 6.65 9.24 12.61
N PRO A 139 7.52 8.27 12.28
CA PRO A 139 7.21 6.91 11.81
C PRO A 139 7.16 5.83 12.91
N ALA A 140 7.30 6.21 14.18
CA ALA A 140 7.40 5.27 15.29
C ALA A 140 6.06 4.55 15.59
N ASP A 141 4.95 5.14 15.19
CA ASP A 141 3.60 4.57 15.20
C ASP A 141 3.46 3.26 14.38
N ARG A 142 4.43 2.93 13.53
CA ARG A 142 4.42 1.71 12.70
C ARG A 142 5.13 0.53 13.32
N ILE A 143 5.95 0.78 14.34
CA ILE A 143 6.75 -0.26 15.02
C ILE A 143 6.35 -0.45 16.48
N ALA A 144 5.43 0.39 16.98
CA ALA A 144 4.97 0.33 18.34
C ALA A 144 3.45 0.45 18.41
N THR A 145 2.84 -0.31 19.32
CA THR A 145 1.41 -0.28 19.60
C THR A 145 1.15 0.58 20.84
N ALA A 146 0.73 1.82 20.62
CA ALA A 146 0.45 2.79 21.66
C ALA A 146 -0.90 2.52 22.37
N LEU A 147 -1.02 2.99 23.62
CA LEU A 147 -2.23 2.85 24.42
C LEU A 147 -3.48 3.46 23.77
N ASP A 148 -3.30 4.56 23.04
CA ASP A 148 -4.38 5.34 22.46
C ASP A 148 -4.88 4.80 21.11
N GLU A 149 -4.15 3.89 20.48
CA GLU A 149 -4.47 3.33 19.17
C GLU A 149 -5.77 2.48 19.17
N PRO A 150 -6.00 1.54 20.12
CA PRO A 150 -7.27 0.83 20.23
C PRO A 150 -8.44 1.76 20.53
N LEU A 151 -8.20 2.83 21.30
CA LEU A 151 -9.22 3.82 21.65
C LEU A 151 -9.62 4.63 20.41
N ARG A 152 -8.63 5.01 19.60
CA ARG A 152 -8.84 5.71 18.33
C ARG A 152 -9.78 4.94 17.40
N ALA A 153 -9.53 3.63 17.24
CA ALA A 153 -10.37 2.75 16.43
C ALA A 153 -11.77 2.55 17.04
N ARG A 154 -11.86 2.35 18.36
CA ARG A 154 -13.13 2.10 19.06
C ARG A 154 -14.06 3.31 19.07
N PHE A 155 -13.52 4.51 19.23
CA PHE A 155 -14.30 5.75 19.35
C PHE A 155 -14.33 6.58 18.07
N GLU A 156 -13.70 6.10 16.99
CA GLU A 156 -13.69 6.74 15.67
C GLU A 156 -13.20 8.19 15.72
N VAL A 157 -12.07 8.41 16.39
CA VAL A 157 -11.37 9.70 16.44
C VAL A 157 -10.18 9.66 15.47
N ALA A 158 -9.80 10.80 14.90
CA ALA A 158 -8.68 10.88 13.95
C ALA A 158 -7.33 10.69 14.63
N ALA A 159 -7.17 11.31 15.80
CA ALA A 159 -5.96 11.29 16.59
C ALA A 159 -6.25 11.79 18.00
N PHE A 160 -5.34 11.51 18.93
CA PHE A 160 -5.23 12.25 20.17
C PHE A 160 -4.06 13.22 20.06
N THR A 161 -4.27 14.48 20.40
CA THR A 161 -3.17 15.42 20.59
C THR A 161 -2.86 15.53 22.06
N TYR A 162 -1.57 15.65 22.36
CA TYR A 162 -1.08 15.74 23.71
C TYR A 162 -0.31 17.05 23.88
N SER A 163 -0.43 17.68 25.04
CA SER A 163 0.38 18.84 25.44
C SER A 163 0.80 18.74 26.91
N ALA A 164 1.75 19.58 27.30
CA ALA A 164 2.17 19.66 28.69
C ALA A 164 0.99 20.11 29.58
N PRO A 165 0.91 19.65 30.84
CA PRO A 165 -0.23 19.99 31.70
C PRO A 165 -0.41 21.49 31.94
N GLY A 166 0.70 22.25 31.96
CA GLY A 166 0.71 23.71 32.10
C GLY A 166 0.48 24.49 30.80
N ASP A 167 0.37 23.81 29.66
CA ASP A 167 0.10 24.46 28.38
C ASP A 167 -1.33 25.01 28.34
N SER A 168 -1.52 26.12 27.64
CA SER A 168 -2.83 26.77 27.45
C SER A 168 -3.54 26.29 26.18
N ALA A 169 -2.84 25.52 25.34
CA ALA A 169 -3.44 24.83 24.20
C ALA A 169 -4.61 23.95 24.67
N GLY A 170 -5.70 23.95 23.89
CA GLY A 170 -6.97 23.29 24.24
C GLY A 170 -6.83 21.80 24.58
N GLY A 171 -7.84 21.26 25.26
CA GLY A 171 -7.89 19.86 25.71
C GLY A 171 -8.08 19.71 27.22
N ASP A 172 -8.43 18.50 27.63
CA ASP A 172 -8.71 18.17 29.02
C ASP A 172 -7.43 17.82 29.77
N VAL A 173 -7.27 18.37 30.98
CA VAL A 173 -6.20 17.97 31.89
C VAL A 173 -6.49 16.57 32.40
N LEU A 174 -5.62 15.63 32.05
CA LEU A 174 -5.64 14.28 32.59
C LEU A 174 -4.76 14.24 33.84
N ALA A 175 -5.42 14.17 34.99
CA ALA A 175 -4.79 14.06 36.29
C ALA A 175 -5.01 12.66 36.89
N LEU A 176 -3.97 12.11 37.50
CA LEU A 176 -4.04 10.87 38.28
C LEU A 176 -3.74 11.21 39.74
N ASN A 177 -4.62 10.81 40.66
CA ASN A 177 -4.53 11.13 42.09
C ASN A 177 -4.35 12.64 42.38
N GLY A 178 -4.97 13.50 41.57
CA GLY A 178 -4.86 14.96 41.70
C GLY A 178 -3.58 15.58 41.12
N ILE A 179 -2.65 14.76 40.60
CA ILE A 179 -1.43 15.23 39.94
C ILE A 179 -1.71 15.39 38.44
N PRO A 180 -1.63 16.60 37.86
CA PRO A 180 -1.82 16.80 36.43
C PRO A 180 -0.63 16.22 35.66
N LEU A 181 -0.88 15.22 34.82
CA LEU A 181 0.17 14.52 34.08
C LEU A 181 0.37 15.10 32.68
N LEU A 182 -0.74 15.28 31.96
CA LEU A 182 -0.74 15.74 30.58
C LEU A 182 -2.09 16.35 30.24
N ARG A 183 -2.14 17.10 29.13
CA ARG A 183 -3.39 17.49 28.49
C ARG A 183 -3.60 16.64 27.24
N ALA A 184 -4.83 16.20 27.02
CA ALA A 184 -5.21 15.47 25.83
C ALA A 184 -6.46 16.08 25.18
N ALA A 185 -6.47 16.14 23.86
CA ALA A 185 -7.67 16.42 23.07
C ALA A 185 -7.87 15.31 22.04
N ALA A 186 -9.11 14.92 21.82
CA ALA A 186 -9.46 13.98 20.76
C ALA A 186 -9.83 14.80 19.52
N LEU A 187 -9.16 14.56 18.39
CA LEU A 187 -9.57 15.15 17.12
C LEU A 187 -10.67 14.27 16.52
N PRO A 188 -11.85 14.83 16.20
CA PRO A 188 -12.90 14.05 15.59
C PRO A 188 -12.46 13.55 14.21
N LEU A 189 -12.81 12.31 13.88
CA LEU A 189 -12.62 11.82 12.52
C LEU A 189 -13.54 12.61 11.59
N PRO A 190 -13.07 13.10 10.42
CA PRO A 190 -13.95 13.79 9.49
C PRO A 190 -15.17 12.93 9.16
N LEU A 191 -16.37 13.51 9.21
CA LEU A 191 -17.62 12.79 8.93
C LEU A 191 -17.58 11.93 7.64
N PRO A 192 -16.97 12.39 6.52
CA PRO A 192 -16.82 11.55 5.32
C PRO A 192 -15.99 10.28 5.55
N ALA A 193 -14.97 10.34 6.40
CA ALA A 193 -14.12 9.18 6.72
C ALA A 193 -14.85 8.18 7.61
N ILE A 194 -15.67 8.67 8.56
CA ILE A 194 -16.56 7.82 9.37
C ILE A 194 -17.57 7.11 8.47
N GLN A 195 -18.27 7.86 7.62
CA GLN A 195 -19.21 7.30 6.67
C GLN A 195 -18.54 6.24 5.79
N LEU A 196 -17.35 6.53 5.24
CA LEU A 196 -16.61 5.57 4.43
C LEU A 196 -16.27 4.27 5.18
N SER A 197 -15.84 4.35 6.45
CA SER A 197 -15.53 3.16 7.28
C SER A 197 -16.77 2.30 7.53
N HIS A 198 -17.88 2.92 7.91
CA HIS A 198 -19.15 2.22 8.11
C HIS A 198 -19.69 1.63 6.81
N GLU A 199 -19.64 2.39 5.72
CA GLU A 199 -20.02 1.93 4.40
C GLU A 199 -19.20 0.73 3.96
N THR A 200 -17.87 0.75 4.14
CA THR A 200 -16.98 -0.35 3.73
C THR A 200 -17.23 -1.62 4.55
N HIS A 201 -17.42 -1.53 5.87
CA HIS A 201 -17.78 -2.68 6.71
C HIS A 201 -19.15 -3.27 6.33
N ALA A 202 -20.16 -2.40 6.19
CA ALA A 202 -21.50 -2.80 5.79
C ALA A 202 -21.51 -3.46 4.40
N ARG A 203 -20.77 -2.89 3.44
CA ARG A 203 -20.60 -3.45 2.09
C ARG A 203 -19.91 -4.81 2.12
N THR A 204 -18.86 -4.97 2.92
CA THR A 204 -18.12 -6.24 3.01
C THR A 204 -19.03 -7.37 3.50
N GLN A 205 -19.76 -7.16 4.60
CA GLN A 205 -20.72 -8.14 5.12
C GLN A 205 -21.87 -8.40 4.14
N GLY A 206 -22.38 -7.33 3.50
CA GLY A 206 -23.42 -7.43 2.47
C GLY A 206 -22.98 -8.26 1.27
N VAL A 207 -21.74 -8.12 0.81
CA VAL A 207 -21.19 -8.89 -0.32
C VAL A 207 -21.05 -10.37 0.00
N ILE A 208 -20.66 -10.73 1.23
CA ILE A 208 -20.64 -12.13 1.68
C ILE A 208 -22.05 -12.73 1.61
N LEU A 209 -23.04 -12.04 2.20
CA LEU A 209 -24.42 -12.48 2.17
C LEU A 209 -24.96 -12.60 0.73
N LEU A 210 -24.70 -11.59 -0.11
CA LEU A 210 -25.12 -11.61 -1.50
C LEU A 210 -24.50 -12.78 -2.26
N SER A 211 -23.22 -13.08 -2.03
CA SER A 211 -22.52 -14.20 -2.68
C SER A 211 -23.20 -15.53 -2.37
N VAL A 212 -23.60 -15.74 -1.11
CA VAL A 212 -24.35 -16.94 -0.69
C VAL A 212 -25.72 -17.01 -1.37
N ILE A 213 -26.44 -15.89 -1.44
CA ILE A 213 -27.76 -15.83 -2.09
C ILE A 213 -27.66 -16.10 -3.59
N LEU A 214 -26.71 -15.47 -4.30
CA LEU A 214 -26.49 -15.65 -5.73
C LEU A 214 -26.04 -17.08 -6.04
N PHE A 215 -25.17 -17.66 -5.22
CA PHE A 215 -24.76 -19.06 -5.36
C PHE A 215 -25.96 -20.01 -5.21
N GLY A 216 -26.78 -19.82 -4.18
CA GLY A 216 -28.01 -20.60 -4.01
C GLY A 216 -29.00 -20.41 -5.17
N LEU A 217 -29.15 -19.19 -5.69
CA LEU A 217 -30.00 -18.89 -6.84
C LEU A 217 -29.52 -19.64 -8.10
N LEU A 218 -28.23 -19.58 -8.41
CA LEU A 218 -27.65 -20.28 -9.56
C LEU A 218 -27.74 -21.80 -9.40
N LEU A 219 -27.38 -22.34 -8.23
CA LEU A 219 -27.45 -23.78 -7.95
C LEU A 219 -28.88 -24.31 -8.12
N THR A 220 -29.88 -23.57 -7.61
CA THR A 220 -31.28 -23.96 -7.75
C THR A 220 -31.76 -23.85 -9.19
N ALA A 221 -31.35 -22.81 -9.93
CA ALA A 221 -31.71 -22.61 -11.33
C ALA A 221 -31.14 -23.70 -12.26
N PHE A 222 -29.94 -24.20 -11.98
CA PHE A 222 -29.26 -25.20 -12.79
C PHE A 222 -29.56 -26.66 -12.40
N ARG A 223 -30.33 -26.90 -11.34
CA ARG A 223 -30.82 -28.25 -10.98
C ARG A 223 -31.70 -28.83 -12.10
N ASP A 224 -31.52 -30.12 -12.40
CA ASP A 224 -31.83 -30.85 -13.65
C ASP A 224 -33.22 -30.71 -14.31
N ARG A 225 -34.18 -29.95 -13.76
CA ARG A 225 -35.58 -29.92 -14.23
C ARG A 225 -36.16 -28.54 -14.56
N ARG A 226 -35.36 -27.47 -14.54
CA ARG A 226 -35.87 -26.11 -14.79
C ARG A 226 -35.83 -25.67 -16.26
N HIS A 227 -36.81 -24.87 -16.66
CA HIS A 227 -36.92 -24.31 -18.00
C HIS A 227 -35.80 -23.30 -18.30
N LEU A 228 -35.46 -23.11 -19.58
CA LEU A 228 -34.44 -22.15 -20.03
C LEU A 228 -34.71 -20.73 -19.48
N ALA A 229 -35.97 -20.30 -19.48
CA ALA A 229 -36.37 -18.99 -18.99
C ALA A 229 -35.97 -18.76 -17.52
N GLU A 230 -36.12 -19.76 -16.65
CA GLU A 230 -35.74 -19.65 -15.23
C GLU A 230 -34.22 -19.54 -15.04
N ARG A 231 -33.44 -20.23 -15.88
CA ARG A 231 -31.98 -20.12 -15.89
C ARG A 231 -31.53 -18.74 -16.34
N LEU A 232 -32.08 -18.24 -17.45
CA LEU A 232 -31.77 -16.91 -17.96
C LEU A 232 -32.20 -15.82 -16.98
N PHE A 233 -33.33 -15.98 -16.31
CA PHE A 233 -33.77 -15.07 -15.26
C PHE A 233 -32.79 -15.04 -14.08
N ALA A 234 -32.39 -16.21 -13.56
CA ALA A 234 -31.39 -16.29 -12.49
C ALA A 234 -30.06 -15.63 -12.89
N ILE A 235 -29.60 -15.86 -14.12
CA ILE A 235 -28.39 -15.25 -14.65
C ILE A 235 -28.54 -13.72 -14.77
N ALA A 236 -29.66 -13.23 -15.29
CA ALA A 236 -29.92 -11.80 -15.45
C ALA A 236 -29.95 -11.08 -14.08
N VAL A 237 -30.53 -11.71 -13.07
CA VAL A 237 -30.52 -11.22 -11.69
C VAL A 237 -29.09 -11.17 -11.14
N SER A 238 -28.29 -12.22 -11.34
CA SER A 238 -26.88 -12.22 -10.92
C SER A 238 -26.07 -11.12 -11.61
N ALA A 239 -26.24 -10.94 -12.93
CA ALA A 239 -25.56 -9.88 -13.67
C ALA A 239 -25.94 -8.48 -13.18
N THR A 240 -27.23 -8.28 -12.90
CA THR A 240 -27.74 -7.01 -12.39
C THR A 240 -27.23 -6.72 -10.98
N ALA A 241 -27.22 -7.73 -10.10
CA ALA A 241 -26.68 -7.59 -8.75
C ALA A 241 -25.19 -7.22 -8.76
N VAL A 242 -24.38 -7.89 -9.61
CA VAL A 242 -22.96 -7.55 -9.78
C VAL A 242 -22.79 -6.13 -10.33
N GLY A 243 -23.60 -5.71 -11.30
CA GLY A 243 -23.50 -4.37 -11.90
C GLY A 243 -23.90 -3.22 -10.96
N LEU A 244 -24.63 -3.49 -9.88
CA LEU A 244 -25.06 -2.49 -8.91
C LEU A 244 -24.01 -2.19 -7.83
N ILE A 245 -23.08 -3.10 -7.59
CA ILE A 245 -22.14 -3.01 -6.46
C ILE A 245 -20.91 -2.17 -6.84
N PRO A 246 -20.49 -1.23 -5.98
CA PRO A 246 -19.24 -0.49 -6.15
C PRO A 246 -18.03 -1.33 -5.71
N TRP A 247 -17.64 -2.32 -6.53
CA TRP A 247 -16.59 -3.30 -6.21
C TRP A 247 -15.22 -2.69 -5.88
N ASN A 248 -14.90 -1.53 -6.44
CA ASN A 248 -13.63 -0.83 -6.16
C ASN A 248 -13.49 -0.44 -4.67
N SER A 249 -14.57 -0.41 -3.89
CA SER A 249 -14.49 -0.22 -2.43
C SER A 249 -13.86 -1.40 -1.68
N LEU A 250 -13.68 -2.54 -2.34
CA LEU A 250 -13.08 -3.75 -1.78
C LEU A 250 -11.61 -3.93 -2.16
N SER A 251 -11.00 -2.97 -2.87
CA SER A 251 -9.58 -3.03 -3.28
C SER A 251 -8.63 -3.22 -2.10
N ASN A 252 -8.97 -2.65 -0.94
CA ASN A 252 -8.18 -2.76 0.29
C ASN A 252 -8.20 -4.17 0.91
N VAL A 253 -9.17 -5.02 0.53
CA VAL A 253 -9.35 -6.36 1.11
C VAL A 253 -8.79 -7.43 0.18
N ALA A 254 -8.96 -7.27 -1.14
CA ALA A 254 -8.47 -8.23 -2.11
C ALA A 254 -7.97 -7.56 -3.39
N SER A 255 -6.76 -7.95 -3.80
CA SER A 255 -6.07 -7.43 -5.00
C SER A 255 -6.84 -7.64 -6.30
N MET A 256 -7.72 -8.65 -6.38
CA MET A 256 -8.56 -8.87 -7.56
C MET A 256 -9.57 -7.72 -7.82
N PHE A 257 -9.86 -6.91 -6.80
CA PHE A 257 -10.73 -5.73 -6.88
C PHE A 257 -9.94 -4.41 -6.95
N ASP A 258 -8.61 -4.47 -7.05
CA ASP A 258 -7.77 -3.31 -7.21
C ASP A 258 -7.74 -2.84 -8.68
N PRO A 259 -8.27 -1.65 -9.00
CA PRO A 259 -8.24 -1.11 -10.35
C PRO A 259 -6.82 -0.76 -10.84
N ALA A 260 -5.85 -0.60 -9.94
CA ALA A 260 -4.45 -0.37 -10.33
C ALA A 260 -3.83 -1.62 -10.99
N ILE A 261 -4.32 -2.80 -10.62
CA ILE A 261 -3.87 -4.10 -11.14
C ILE A 261 -4.59 -4.43 -12.47
N PHE A 262 -5.87 -4.08 -12.58
CA PHE A 262 -6.65 -4.30 -13.79
C PHE A 262 -7.76 -3.28 -13.91
N TYR A 263 -7.82 -2.55 -15.03
CA TYR A 263 -8.94 -1.68 -15.35
C TYR A 263 -9.11 -1.55 -16.86
N SER A 264 -10.28 -1.91 -17.38
CA SER A 264 -10.64 -1.66 -18.77
C SER A 264 -11.91 -0.82 -18.86
N ARG A 265 -11.93 0.18 -19.76
CA ARG A 265 -13.13 0.99 -20.01
C ARG A 265 -14.19 0.25 -20.84
N ALA A 266 -13.90 -0.96 -21.32
CA ALA A 266 -14.67 -1.64 -22.35
C ALA A 266 -16.11 -2.04 -21.96
N ALA A 267 -16.34 -2.41 -20.70
CA ALA A 267 -17.64 -2.91 -20.21
C ALA A 267 -18.16 -2.12 -18.99
N GLY A 268 -17.66 -0.90 -18.77
CA GLY A 268 -18.09 -0.04 -17.67
C GLY A 268 -17.90 -0.70 -16.30
N PRO A 269 -18.94 -0.82 -15.46
CA PRO A 269 -18.83 -1.43 -14.12
C PRO A 269 -18.29 -2.87 -14.13
N PHE A 270 -18.54 -3.63 -15.21
CA PHE A 270 -18.15 -5.04 -15.29
C PHE A 270 -16.68 -5.26 -15.61
N SER A 271 -15.97 -4.25 -16.12
CA SER A 271 -14.53 -4.29 -16.39
C SER A 271 -13.72 -3.32 -15.52
N SER A 272 -14.31 -2.92 -14.38
CA SER A 272 -13.70 -1.99 -13.43
C SER A 272 -12.54 -2.60 -12.64
N ASN A 273 -12.52 -3.92 -12.49
CA ASN A 273 -11.42 -4.68 -11.91
C ASN A 273 -11.42 -6.13 -12.44
N ALA A 274 -10.38 -6.89 -12.11
CA ALA A 274 -10.25 -8.28 -12.57
C ALA A 274 -11.37 -9.17 -12.04
N GLY A 275 -11.79 -8.98 -10.79
CA GLY A 275 -12.86 -9.74 -10.15
C GLY A 275 -14.23 -9.57 -10.83
N THR A 276 -14.64 -8.33 -11.12
CA THR A 276 -15.89 -8.06 -11.86
C THR A 276 -15.85 -8.63 -13.27
N THR A 277 -14.68 -8.54 -13.90
CA THR A 277 -14.46 -9.07 -15.25
C THR A 277 -14.63 -10.59 -15.24
N LEU A 278 -14.06 -11.27 -14.24
CA LEU A 278 -14.22 -12.71 -14.05
C LEU A 278 -15.70 -13.09 -13.87
N PHE A 279 -16.44 -12.35 -13.04
CA PHE A 279 -17.87 -12.61 -12.81
C PHE A 279 -18.70 -12.48 -14.08
N ILE A 280 -18.50 -11.41 -14.88
CA ILE A 280 -19.26 -11.24 -16.11
C ILE A 280 -18.90 -12.31 -17.16
N CYS A 281 -17.62 -12.68 -17.28
CA CYS A 281 -17.19 -13.74 -18.18
C CYS A 281 -17.77 -15.11 -17.78
N ALA A 282 -17.83 -15.40 -16.48
CA ALA A 282 -18.49 -16.60 -15.96
C ALA A 282 -20.00 -16.59 -16.23
N ILE A 283 -20.67 -15.45 -16.07
CA ILE A 283 -22.09 -15.27 -16.40
C ILE A 283 -22.36 -15.51 -17.89
N LEU A 284 -21.51 -15.00 -18.78
CA LEU A 284 -21.62 -15.23 -20.22
C LEU A 284 -21.44 -16.71 -20.58
N LEU A 285 -20.47 -17.39 -19.95
CA LEU A 285 -20.28 -18.83 -20.12
C LEU A 285 -21.51 -19.63 -19.65
N LEU A 286 -22.05 -19.30 -18.47
CA LEU A 286 -23.27 -19.93 -17.94
C LEU A 286 -24.47 -19.71 -18.85
N THR A 287 -24.57 -18.53 -19.48
CA THR A 287 -25.62 -18.21 -20.46
C THR A 287 -25.48 -19.09 -21.69
N ALA A 288 -24.28 -19.17 -22.27
CA ALA A 288 -23.98 -20.04 -23.40
C ALA A 288 -24.31 -21.50 -23.08
N TYR A 289 -23.86 -21.99 -21.92
CA TYR A 289 -24.14 -23.35 -21.47
C TYR A 289 -25.64 -23.62 -21.28
N ALA A 290 -26.39 -22.68 -20.70
CA ALA A 290 -27.83 -22.82 -20.53
C ALA A 290 -28.56 -22.96 -21.87
N VAL A 291 -28.18 -22.15 -22.87
CA VAL A 291 -28.73 -22.20 -24.24
C VAL A 291 -28.39 -23.52 -24.92
N ILE A 292 -27.12 -23.92 -24.91
CA ILE A 292 -26.62 -25.18 -25.50
C ILE A 292 -27.36 -26.40 -24.91
N ARG A 293 -27.64 -26.36 -23.61
CA ARG A 293 -28.32 -27.46 -22.91
C ARG A 293 -29.83 -27.51 -23.19
N ALA A 294 -30.46 -26.37 -23.44
CA ALA A 294 -31.90 -26.30 -23.71
C ALA A 294 -32.25 -26.64 -25.16
N SER A 295 -31.33 -26.40 -26.10
CA SER A 295 -31.51 -26.72 -27.51
C SER A 295 -31.46 -28.23 -27.78
N ARG A 296 -32.62 -28.88 -27.72
CA ARG A 296 -32.80 -30.29 -28.12
C ARG A 296 -33.16 -30.47 -29.60
N ARG A 297 -33.44 -29.37 -30.32
CA ARG A 297 -33.81 -29.38 -31.74
C ARG A 297 -32.61 -29.08 -32.62
N THR A 298 -32.51 -29.74 -33.77
CA THR A 298 -31.57 -29.37 -34.83
C THR A 298 -31.89 -27.96 -35.32
N LEU A 299 -31.06 -26.99 -34.97
CA LEU A 299 -31.08 -25.67 -35.60
C LEU A 299 -30.90 -25.79 -37.12
N ALA A 300 -31.49 -24.85 -37.86
CA ALA A 300 -31.35 -24.78 -39.31
C ALA A 300 -29.90 -24.55 -39.74
N ALA A 301 -29.51 -25.11 -40.90
CA ALA A 301 -28.13 -25.05 -41.39
C ALA A 301 -27.59 -23.63 -41.63
N HIS A 302 -28.45 -22.62 -41.83
CA HIS A 302 -28.02 -21.24 -42.04
C HIS A 302 -27.44 -20.58 -40.77
N TYR A 303 -27.70 -21.11 -39.57
CA TYR A 303 -27.12 -20.56 -38.33
C TYR A 303 -25.60 -20.77 -38.22
N VAL A 304 -25.00 -21.60 -39.09
CA VAL A 304 -23.53 -21.77 -39.19
C VAL A 304 -22.83 -20.46 -39.48
N TRP A 305 -23.45 -19.57 -40.26
CA TRP A 305 -22.87 -18.28 -40.59
C TRP A 305 -22.62 -17.40 -39.35
N LEU A 306 -23.29 -17.67 -38.22
CA LEU A 306 -23.05 -16.99 -36.95
C LEU A 306 -21.85 -17.54 -36.15
N SER A 307 -21.31 -18.71 -36.51
CA SER A 307 -20.19 -19.31 -35.78
C SER A 307 -18.92 -18.47 -35.85
N LEU A 308 -18.54 -18.00 -37.05
CA LEU A 308 -17.37 -17.15 -37.25
C LEU A 308 -17.46 -15.81 -36.48
N PRO A 309 -18.54 -15.01 -36.57
CA PRO A 309 -18.63 -13.76 -35.82
C PRO A 309 -18.69 -13.98 -34.30
N LEU A 310 -19.29 -15.08 -33.81
CA LEU A 310 -19.28 -15.40 -32.37
C LEU A 310 -17.89 -15.76 -31.85
N ALA A 311 -17.13 -16.58 -32.59
CA ALA A 311 -15.75 -16.89 -32.28
C ALA A 311 -14.88 -15.61 -32.28
N ALA A 312 -15.00 -14.80 -33.33
CA ALA A 312 -14.27 -13.54 -33.45
C ALA A 312 -14.65 -12.56 -32.32
N ALA A 313 -15.93 -12.44 -31.97
CA ALA A 313 -16.37 -11.57 -30.89
C ALA A 313 -15.76 -11.96 -29.53
N GLY A 314 -15.68 -13.26 -29.21
CA GLY A 314 -15.03 -13.74 -27.99
C GLY A 314 -13.54 -13.39 -27.93
N LEU A 315 -12.81 -13.62 -29.04
CA LEU A 315 -11.37 -13.32 -29.13
C LEU A 315 -11.08 -11.81 -29.10
N ILE A 316 -11.87 -11.01 -29.82
CA ILE A 316 -11.74 -9.54 -29.82
C ILE A 316 -12.06 -8.98 -28.44
N ALA A 317 -13.11 -9.48 -27.77
CA ALA A 317 -13.45 -9.06 -26.41
C ALA A 317 -12.30 -9.34 -25.43
N ALA A 318 -11.67 -10.52 -25.50
CA ALA A 318 -10.47 -10.81 -24.72
C ALA A 318 -9.34 -9.82 -25.03
N ALA A 319 -9.05 -9.55 -26.31
CA ALA A 319 -7.98 -8.63 -26.69
C ALA A 319 -8.23 -7.19 -26.19
N VAL A 320 -9.49 -6.73 -26.20
CA VAL A 320 -9.87 -5.41 -25.67
C VAL A 320 -9.75 -5.35 -24.15
N LEU A 321 -10.14 -6.42 -23.44
CA LEU A 321 -10.01 -6.51 -21.98
C LEU A 321 -8.54 -6.59 -21.52
N ALA A 322 -7.68 -7.30 -22.27
CA ALA A 322 -6.27 -7.44 -21.96
C ALA A 322 -5.52 -6.09 -21.90
N ARG A 323 -5.96 -5.09 -22.67
CA ARG A 323 -5.41 -3.72 -22.61
C ARG A 323 -5.60 -3.04 -21.24
N GLY A 324 -6.46 -3.59 -20.39
CA GLY A 324 -6.67 -3.11 -19.03
C GLY A 324 -5.69 -3.67 -18.00
N ILE A 325 -4.78 -4.57 -18.38
CA ILE A 325 -3.79 -5.13 -17.45
C ILE A 325 -2.80 -4.03 -17.03
N GLY A 326 -2.71 -3.79 -15.72
CA GLY A 326 -1.73 -2.88 -15.11
C GLY A 326 -0.56 -3.66 -14.53
N GLN A 327 0.67 -3.29 -14.86
CA GLN A 327 1.88 -3.94 -14.34
C GLN A 327 2.33 -3.25 -13.04
N PRO A 328 2.33 -3.93 -11.88
CA PRO A 328 2.81 -3.34 -10.64
C PRO A 328 4.33 -3.04 -10.69
N PRO A 329 4.79 -1.89 -10.15
CA PRO A 329 6.22 -1.57 -10.07
C PRO A 329 7.04 -2.56 -9.23
N THR A 330 6.40 -3.19 -8.25
CA THR A 330 6.99 -4.19 -7.34
C THR A 330 7.17 -5.56 -7.99
N GLY A 331 6.59 -5.79 -9.18
CA GLY A 331 6.69 -7.03 -9.94
C GLY A 331 5.39 -7.81 -10.06
N THR A 332 5.44 -8.97 -10.72
CA THR A 332 4.29 -9.86 -10.92
C THR A 332 4.45 -11.15 -10.14
N THR A 333 3.42 -11.54 -9.39
CA THR A 333 3.34 -12.86 -8.75
C THR A 333 2.60 -13.86 -9.66
N PRO A 334 2.78 -15.19 -9.46
CA PRO A 334 2.02 -16.21 -10.21
C PRO A 334 0.50 -16.09 -10.04
N LEU A 335 0.04 -15.76 -8.82
CA LEU A 335 -1.39 -15.57 -8.56
C LEU A 335 -1.96 -14.39 -9.36
N LEU A 336 -1.20 -13.30 -9.47
CA LEU A 336 -1.60 -12.13 -10.26
C LEU A 336 -1.77 -12.48 -11.75
N TRP A 337 -0.91 -13.35 -12.26
CA TRP A 337 -1.00 -13.85 -13.63
C TRP A 337 -2.32 -14.59 -13.87
N ILE A 338 -2.67 -15.52 -12.97
CA ILE A 338 -3.92 -16.29 -13.03
C ILE A 338 -5.13 -15.36 -12.98
N VAL A 339 -5.09 -14.32 -12.13
CA VAL A 339 -6.17 -13.33 -12.01
C VAL A 339 -6.46 -12.62 -13.35
N TRP A 340 -5.43 -12.35 -14.16
CA TRP A 340 -5.61 -11.76 -15.49
C TRP A 340 -6.01 -12.79 -16.54
N GLU A 341 -5.46 -14.00 -16.48
CA GLU A 341 -5.67 -15.03 -17.50
C GLU A 341 -7.08 -15.62 -17.48
N LEU A 342 -7.63 -15.90 -16.29
CA LEU A 342 -8.95 -16.51 -16.13
C LEU A 342 -10.10 -15.76 -16.85
N PRO A 343 -10.31 -14.43 -16.67
CA PRO A 343 -11.38 -13.74 -17.37
C PRO A 343 -11.20 -13.76 -18.90
N LEU A 344 -9.96 -13.61 -19.38
CA LEU A 344 -9.64 -13.62 -20.82
C LEU A 344 -9.88 -15.01 -21.44
N PHE A 345 -9.50 -16.06 -20.72
CA PHE A 345 -9.80 -17.44 -21.07
C PHE A 345 -11.31 -17.66 -21.16
N LEU A 346 -12.07 -17.29 -20.13
CA LEU A 346 -13.51 -17.55 -20.08
C LEU A 346 -14.28 -16.88 -21.22
N ILE A 347 -13.95 -15.63 -21.57
CA ILE A 347 -14.65 -14.93 -22.65
C ILE A 347 -14.28 -15.49 -24.04
N ALA A 348 -13.01 -15.79 -24.28
CA ALA A 348 -12.54 -16.44 -25.51
C ALA A 348 -13.17 -17.83 -25.66
N PHE A 349 -13.13 -18.62 -24.58
CA PHE A 349 -13.72 -19.95 -24.52
C PHE A 349 -15.23 -19.92 -24.79
N THR A 350 -15.95 -18.95 -24.22
CA THR A 350 -17.40 -18.79 -24.45
C THR A 350 -17.72 -18.55 -25.93
N GLY A 351 -16.98 -17.67 -26.60
CA GLY A 351 -17.15 -17.41 -28.03
C GLY A 351 -16.83 -18.64 -28.89
N LEU A 352 -15.73 -19.33 -28.61
CA LEU A 352 -15.33 -20.55 -29.33
C LEU A 352 -16.29 -21.72 -29.09
N LEU A 353 -16.74 -21.91 -27.86
CA LEU A 353 -17.67 -22.99 -27.49
C LEU A 353 -19.03 -22.80 -28.16
N THR A 354 -19.56 -21.57 -28.18
CA THR A 354 -20.83 -21.27 -28.86
C THR A 354 -20.72 -21.44 -30.37
N ALA A 355 -19.61 -21.00 -30.97
CA ALA A 355 -19.32 -21.22 -32.39
C ALA A 355 -19.23 -22.71 -32.74
N GLY A 356 -18.46 -23.48 -31.96
CA GLY A 356 -18.30 -24.93 -32.14
C GLY A 356 -19.61 -25.69 -31.98
N TRP A 357 -20.46 -25.29 -31.02
CA TRP A 357 -21.79 -25.86 -30.86
C TRP A 357 -22.69 -25.62 -32.09
N LEU A 358 -22.67 -24.42 -32.68
CA LEU A 358 -23.42 -24.13 -33.90
C LEU A 358 -22.97 -25.01 -35.07
N ILE A 359 -21.66 -25.14 -35.27
CA ILE A 359 -21.06 -25.98 -36.33
C ILE A 359 -21.42 -27.45 -36.12
N ARG A 360 -21.34 -27.94 -34.88
CA ARG A 360 -21.73 -29.32 -34.54
C ARG A 360 -23.16 -29.60 -34.94
N ASN A 361 -24.06 -28.72 -34.54
CA ASN A 361 -25.48 -28.93 -34.72
C ASN A 361 -25.89 -28.93 -36.20
N SER A 362 -25.15 -28.24 -37.07
CA SER A 362 -25.41 -28.20 -38.52
C SER A 362 -24.68 -29.27 -39.33
N LEU A 363 -23.44 -29.62 -38.97
CA LEU A 363 -22.56 -30.51 -39.76
C LEU A 363 -22.46 -31.94 -39.20
N GLN A 364 -23.21 -32.29 -38.14
CA GLN A 364 -23.15 -33.59 -37.46
C GLN A 364 -21.72 -33.99 -37.02
N TRP A 365 -20.94 -32.98 -36.63
CA TRP A 365 -19.54 -33.04 -36.21
C TRP A 365 -19.35 -33.70 -34.82
N PRO A 366 -18.11 -33.97 -34.34
CA PRO A 366 -17.85 -34.87 -33.22
C PRO A 366 -18.42 -34.40 -31.85
N SER A 367 -18.19 -35.20 -30.80
CA SER A 367 -18.77 -34.99 -29.46
C SER A 367 -18.55 -33.56 -28.93
N LEU A 368 -19.55 -32.99 -28.24
CA LEU A 368 -19.45 -31.65 -27.61
C LEU A 368 -18.24 -31.54 -26.70
N PHE A 369 -17.88 -32.65 -26.06
CA PHE A 369 -16.70 -32.76 -25.22
C PHE A 369 -15.41 -32.48 -26.00
N ARG A 370 -15.23 -33.04 -27.20
CA ARG A 370 -14.04 -32.78 -28.04
C ARG A 370 -13.96 -31.33 -28.50
N LEU A 371 -15.11 -30.71 -28.82
CA LEU A 371 -15.18 -29.29 -29.18
C LEU A 371 -14.83 -28.39 -27.99
N ALA A 372 -15.37 -28.69 -26.81
CA ALA A 372 -15.03 -27.99 -25.59
C ALA A 372 -13.53 -28.13 -25.26
N LEU A 373 -12.95 -29.31 -25.44
CA LEU A 373 -11.51 -29.51 -25.24
C LEU A 373 -10.67 -28.66 -26.22
N ALA A 374 -11.01 -28.68 -27.51
CA ALA A 374 -10.31 -27.90 -28.52
C ALA A 374 -10.45 -26.39 -28.29
N ALA A 375 -11.67 -25.92 -27.99
CA ALA A 375 -11.94 -24.53 -27.65
C ALA A 375 -11.19 -24.10 -26.39
N GLY A 376 -11.08 -24.98 -25.39
CA GLY A 376 -10.32 -24.76 -24.17
C GLY A 376 -8.84 -24.53 -24.45
N VAL A 377 -8.21 -25.45 -25.20
CA VAL A 377 -6.78 -25.33 -25.57
C VAL A 377 -6.50 -24.05 -26.35
N ILE A 378 -7.34 -23.69 -27.32
CA ILE A 378 -7.19 -22.46 -28.10
C ILE A 378 -7.37 -21.23 -27.21
N ALA A 379 -8.40 -21.21 -26.36
CA ALA A 379 -8.68 -20.10 -25.47
C ALA A 379 -7.56 -19.88 -24.44
N THR A 380 -7.01 -20.95 -23.86
CA THR A 380 -5.88 -20.86 -22.93
C THR A 380 -4.67 -20.29 -23.64
N GLY A 381 -4.24 -20.89 -24.76
CA GLY A 381 -3.08 -20.39 -25.51
C GLY A 381 -3.22 -18.92 -25.95
N PHE A 382 -4.43 -18.51 -26.35
CA PHE A 382 -4.72 -17.12 -26.71
C PHE A 382 -4.69 -16.17 -25.50
N ALA A 383 -5.28 -16.58 -24.37
CA ALA A 383 -5.27 -15.79 -23.14
C ALA A 383 -3.85 -15.63 -22.58
N THR A 384 -3.08 -16.72 -22.50
CA THR A 384 -1.67 -16.67 -22.09
C THR A 384 -0.87 -15.74 -23.01
N TRP A 385 -1.08 -15.81 -24.33
CA TRP A 385 -0.42 -14.94 -25.30
C TRP A 385 -0.78 -13.46 -25.10
N LEU A 386 -2.05 -13.14 -24.82
CA LEU A 386 -2.49 -11.77 -24.53
C LEU A 386 -1.87 -11.21 -23.24
N VAL A 387 -1.92 -11.97 -22.14
CA VAL A 387 -1.29 -11.54 -20.88
C VAL A 387 0.21 -11.35 -21.06
N TRP A 388 0.84 -12.24 -21.81
CA TRP A 388 2.26 -12.13 -22.14
C TRP A 388 2.62 -10.84 -22.88
N THR A 389 1.95 -10.58 -24.02
CA THR A 389 2.28 -9.41 -24.85
C THR A 389 1.98 -8.10 -24.14
N THR A 390 0.85 -8.01 -23.45
CA THR A 390 0.45 -6.80 -22.70
C THR A 390 1.37 -6.51 -21.52
N THR A 391 1.75 -7.53 -20.74
CA THR A 391 2.69 -7.33 -19.64
C THR A 391 4.09 -7.01 -20.14
N LEU A 392 4.52 -7.57 -21.27
CA LEU A 392 5.79 -7.21 -21.90
C LEU A 392 5.81 -5.73 -22.32
N GLU A 393 4.78 -5.25 -23.03
CA GLU A 393 4.67 -3.84 -23.41
C GLU A 393 4.68 -2.92 -22.18
N ALA A 394 3.97 -3.30 -21.11
CA ALA A 394 3.95 -2.53 -19.88
C ALA A 394 5.33 -2.47 -19.19
N ARG A 395 6.06 -3.59 -19.16
CA ARG A 395 7.44 -3.65 -18.63
C ARG A 395 8.41 -2.77 -19.41
N LEU A 396 8.33 -2.79 -20.74
CA LEU A 396 9.14 -1.94 -21.61
C LEU A 396 8.86 -0.45 -21.34
N ARG A 397 7.59 -0.05 -21.21
CA ARG A 397 7.21 1.32 -20.87
C ARG A 397 7.70 1.76 -19.49
N LEU A 398 7.64 0.87 -18.49
CA LEU A 398 8.17 1.16 -17.16
C LEU A 398 9.70 1.40 -17.22
N ALA A 399 10.44 0.54 -17.93
CA ALA A 399 11.87 0.71 -18.12
C ALA A 399 12.22 2.01 -18.87
N GLU A 400 11.49 2.33 -19.94
CA GLU A 400 11.66 3.59 -20.69
C GLU A 400 11.39 4.83 -19.83
N THR A 401 10.34 4.78 -19.00
CA THR A 401 9.97 5.88 -18.10
C THR A 401 11.04 6.08 -17.03
N ASP A 402 11.56 4.98 -16.45
CA ASP A 402 12.65 5.01 -15.47
C ASP A 402 13.90 5.66 -16.08
N LEU A 403 14.36 5.16 -17.24
CA LEU A 403 15.51 5.73 -17.97
C LEU A 403 15.32 7.20 -18.35
N ALA A 404 14.12 7.60 -18.79
CA ALA A 404 13.81 8.99 -19.12
C ALA A 404 13.84 9.92 -17.90
N SER A 405 13.36 9.43 -16.75
CA SER A 405 13.35 10.18 -15.50
C SER A 405 14.76 10.47 -14.99
N LEU A 406 15.68 9.51 -15.14
CA LEU A 406 17.11 9.66 -14.81
C LEU A 406 17.79 10.73 -15.66
N ALA A 407 17.38 10.89 -16.92
CA ALA A 407 18.02 11.81 -17.86
C ALA A 407 17.62 13.29 -17.66
N SER A 408 16.34 13.55 -17.33
CA SER A 408 15.77 14.91 -17.40
C SER A 408 15.44 15.54 -16.05
N GLY A 409 15.20 14.72 -15.02
CA GLY A 409 14.62 15.17 -13.75
C GLY A 409 13.17 15.63 -13.93
N ASP A 410 12.29 15.18 -13.05
CA ASP A 410 10.84 15.41 -13.14
C ASP A 410 10.43 16.81 -12.62
N GLU A 411 9.60 17.53 -13.37
CA GLU A 411 9.09 18.87 -13.03
C GLU A 411 8.08 18.81 -11.87
N TYR A 412 7.30 17.74 -11.78
CA TYR A 412 6.40 17.51 -10.66
C TYR A 412 7.19 17.34 -9.35
N SER A 413 8.25 16.53 -9.37
CA SER A 413 9.17 16.36 -8.24
C SER A 413 9.84 17.69 -7.82
N ALA A 414 10.13 18.59 -8.77
CA ALA A 414 10.69 19.91 -8.46
C ALA A 414 9.68 20.81 -7.73
N ALA A 415 8.40 20.77 -8.11
CA ALA A 415 7.35 21.50 -7.41
C ALA A 415 7.14 20.99 -5.98
N LEU A 416 7.18 19.66 -5.78
CA LEU A 416 7.10 19.07 -4.43
C LEU A 416 8.29 19.46 -3.57
N LEU A 417 9.50 19.46 -4.15
CA LEU A 417 10.72 19.86 -3.45
C LEU A 417 10.67 21.34 -3.06
N ALA A 418 10.19 22.23 -3.93
CA ALA A 418 10.03 23.65 -3.62
C ALA A 418 9.09 23.87 -2.42
N ARG A 419 7.93 23.19 -2.40
CA ARG A 419 6.97 23.26 -1.28
C ARG A 419 7.59 22.75 0.02
N PHE A 420 8.31 21.64 -0.04
CA PHE A 420 9.03 21.14 1.13
C PHE A 420 10.06 22.15 1.65
N GLY A 421 10.67 22.93 0.76
CA GLY A 421 11.57 24.02 1.15
C GLY A 421 10.90 25.14 1.93
N GLU A 422 9.66 25.50 1.57
CA GLU A 422 8.83 26.44 2.34
C GLU A 422 8.54 25.90 3.75
N GLU A 423 8.16 24.61 3.85
CA GLU A 423 7.89 23.95 5.13
C GLU A 423 9.13 23.86 6.04
N LEU A 424 10.33 23.74 5.45
CA LEU A 424 11.60 23.73 6.18
C LEU A 424 12.00 25.12 6.67
N ALA A 425 11.74 26.17 5.89
CA ALA A 425 12.05 27.54 6.27
C ALA A 425 11.30 27.99 7.54
N ASP A 426 10.08 27.47 7.73
CA ASP A 426 9.24 27.73 8.91
C ASP A 426 9.60 26.85 10.13
N GLY A 427 10.54 25.91 9.99
CA GLY A 427 10.67 24.76 10.90
C GLY A 427 11.66 24.89 12.07
N ILE A 428 11.15 24.64 13.28
CA ILE A 428 11.94 24.24 14.47
C ILE A 428 12.35 22.75 14.32
N ASP A 429 13.51 22.35 14.88
CA ASP A 429 14.12 20.99 14.89
C ASP A 429 14.90 20.53 13.64
N LEU A 430 15.66 21.41 12.96
CA LEU A 430 16.56 20.99 11.87
C LEU A 430 17.96 20.54 12.35
N GLY A 431 18.27 20.69 13.63
CA GLY A 431 19.60 20.41 14.20
C GLY A 431 19.85 18.94 14.55
N THR A 432 18.85 18.06 14.42
CA THR A 432 18.95 16.64 14.78
C THR A 432 18.47 15.75 13.65
N ARG A 433 19.03 14.55 13.52
CA ARG A 433 18.60 13.56 12.51
C ARG A 433 17.12 13.19 12.64
N SER A 434 16.64 13.09 13.87
CA SER A 434 15.25 12.79 14.20
C SER A 434 14.30 13.90 13.79
N GLY A 435 14.70 15.17 13.93
CA GLY A 435 13.88 16.29 13.51
C GLY A 435 13.74 16.36 12.00
N LEU A 436 14.83 16.08 11.27
CA LEU A 436 14.79 15.88 9.81
C LEU A 436 13.86 14.73 9.41
N LEU A 437 13.88 13.61 10.16
CA LEU A 437 13.03 12.45 9.90
C LEU A 437 11.56 12.78 10.05
N ARG A 438 11.20 13.50 11.11
CA ARG A 438 9.83 13.95 11.35
C ARG A 438 9.34 14.84 10.20
N ARG A 439 10.15 15.80 9.76
CA ARG A 439 9.80 16.69 8.65
C ARG A 439 9.60 15.91 7.34
N TYR A 440 10.52 14.99 7.04
CA TYR A 440 10.37 14.15 5.85
C TYR A 440 9.09 13.30 5.92
N ALA A 441 8.84 12.62 7.04
CA ALA A 441 7.75 11.65 7.18
C ALA A 441 6.35 12.23 6.95
N VAL A 442 6.15 13.53 7.18
CA VAL A 442 4.87 14.24 6.96
C VAL A 442 4.82 15.03 5.64
N SER A 443 5.90 15.04 4.87
CA SER A 443 6.01 15.83 3.64
C SER A 443 5.35 15.18 2.43
N ASP A 444 5.01 16.01 1.43
CA ASP A 444 4.58 15.53 0.11
C ASP A 444 5.68 14.69 -0.59
N LEU A 445 6.96 14.88 -0.25
CA LEU A 445 8.06 14.06 -0.79
C LEU A 445 7.96 12.60 -0.31
N ALA A 446 7.65 12.39 0.97
CA ALA A 446 7.42 11.05 1.50
C ALA A 446 6.12 10.45 0.94
N ALA A 447 5.06 11.26 0.79
CA ALA A 447 3.81 10.81 0.17
C ALA A 447 3.99 10.39 -1.30
N ALA A 448 4.81 11.12 -2.06
CA ALA A 448 5.22 10.77 -3.42
C ALA A 448 6.27 9.65 -3.47
N GLN A 449 6.74 9.19 -2.32
CA GLN A 449 7.74 8.14 -2.16
C GLN A 449 9.07 8.45 -2.85
N LEU A 450 9.47 9.73 -2.84
CA LEU A 450 10.68 10.18 -3.50
C LEU A 450 11.92 9.86 -2.64
N PRO A 451 12.93 9.17 -3.21
CA PRO A 451 14.23 8.99 -2.57
C PRO A 451 14.86 10.34 -2.25
N ALA A 452 15.25 10.54 -1.00
CA ALA A 452 15.80 11.81 -0.53
C ALA A 452 16.99 11.65 0.42
N GLU A 453 17.83 12.68 0.45
CA GLU A 453 18.85 12.91 1.47
C GLU A 453 18.71 14.35 1.96
N ILE A 454 18.59 14.53 3.28
CA ILE A 454 18.45 15.84 3.92
C ILE A 454 19.64 16.03 4.84
N THR A 455 20.37 17.13 4.66
CA THR A 455 21.57 17.43 5.46
C THR A 455 21.55 18.88 5.87
N THR A 456 21.75 19.14 7.16
CA THR A 456 21.87 20.48 7.74
C THR A 456 23.34 20.79 7.98
N TRP A 457 23.78 21.89 7.39
CA TRP A 457 25.14 22.39 7.43
C TRP A 457 25.23 23.64 8.32
N GLY A 458 26.28 23.70 9.12
CA GLY A 458 26.68 24.87 9.87
C GLY A 458 27.12 26.02 8.97
N VAL A 459 27.11 27.25 9.49
CA VAL A 459 27.64 28.43 8.80
C VAL A 459 29.14 28.29 8.47
N ASP A 460 29.86 27.48 9.26
CA ASP A 460 31.26 27.11 9.06
C ASP A 460 31.47 25.97 8.04
N GLY A 461 30.38 25.43 7.47
CA GLY A 461 30.40 24.30 6.56
C GLY A 461 30.49 22.93 7.24
N SER A 462 30.44 22.87 8.57
CA SER A 462 30.39 21.59 9.30
C SER A 462 29.04 20.91 9.10
N MET A 463 29.01 19.57 9.08
CA MET A 463 27.74 18.82 9.02
C MET A 463 27.16 18.70 10.43
N ILE A 464 25.97 19.24 10.65
CA ILE A 464 25.28 19.23 11.96
C ILE A 464 24.38 18.00 12.09
N ALA A 465 23.56 17.75 11.07
CA ALA A 465 22.64 16.62 11.03
C ALA A 465 22.50 16.10 9.60
N SER A 466 22.29 14.80 9.44
CA SER A 466 22.02 14.17 8.15
C SER A 466 21.01 13.04 8.29
N LEU A 467 20.09 12.98 7.33
CA LEU A 467 19.09 11.94 7.16
C LEU A 467 19.14 11.41 5.73
N GLN A 468 19.51 10.14 5.59
CA GLN A 468 19.52 9.42 4.33
C GLN A 468 18.31 8.47 4.25
N ILE A 469 17.36 8.79 3.37
CA ILE A 469 16.23 7.90 3.03
C ILE A 469 16.67 6.88 1.99
N ALA A 470 17.55 7.30 1.08
CA ALA A 470 18.22 6.46 0.10
C ALA A 470 19.70 6.86 -0.01
N PRO A 471 20.58 5.96 -0.45
CA PRO A 471 22.01 6.23 -0.59
C PRO A 471 22.29 7.08 -1.84
N LEU A 472 21.89 8.34 -1.80
CA LEU A 472 22.13 9.29 -2.89
C LEU A 472 23.60 9.73 -2.90
N ARG A 473 24.08 10.14 -4.07
CA ARG A 473 25.43 10.67 -4.26
C ARG A 473 25.35 11.99 -5.04
N PRO A 474 25.05 13.12 -4.38
CA PRO A 474 25.00 14.42 -5.05
C PRO A 474 26.41 14.85 -5.51
N ASP A 475 26.49 15.66 -6.55
CA ASP A 475 27.75 16.30 -6.93
C ASP A 475 28.15 17.34 -5.87
N SER A 476 29.27 17.07 -5.20
CA SER A 476 29.85 17.94 -4.16
C SER A 476 30.20 19.36 -4.64
N ILE A 477 30.45 19.56 -5.94
CA ILE A 477 30.72 20.90 -6.50
C ILE A 477 29.41 21.67 -6.63
N ALA A 478 28.40 21.07 -7.27
CA ALA A 478 27.07 21.65 -7.40
C ALA A 478 26.43 21.96 -6.04
N LEU A 479 26.57 21.03 -5.08
CA LEU A 479 26.04 21.21 -3.73
C LEU A 479 26.69 22.40 -3.01
N ARG A 480 28.02 22.58 -3.12
CA ARG A 480 28.72 23.73 -2.53
C ARG A 480 28.31 25.05 -3.16
N GLN A 481 28.14 25.09 -4.48
CA GLN A 481 27.65 26.27 -5.19
C GLN A 481 26.23 26.64 -4.75
N LEU A 482 25.36 25.64 -4.60
CA LEU A 482 23.99 25.84 -4.11
C LEU A 482 23.96 26.36 -2.68
N ILE A 483 24.79 25.81 -1.77
CA ILE A 483 24.88 26.30 -0.38
C ILE A 483 25.31 27.76 -0.35
N ALA A 484 26.34 28.13 -1.11
CA ALA A 484 26.84 29.50 -1.19
C ALA A 484 25.77 30.46 -1.74
N HIS A 485 25.06 30.07 -2.79
CA HIS A 485 23.96 30.83 -3.35
C HIS A 485 22.80 30.96 -2.36
N SER A 486 22.48 29.88 -1.63
CA SER A 486 21.37 29.89 -0.68
C SER A 486 21.62 30.81 0.52
N LEU A 487 22.87 30.88 0.97
CA LEU A 487 23.29 31.84 2.00
C LEU A 487 23.18 33.30 1.54
N ALA A 488 23.36 33.56 0.25
CA ALA A 488 23.36 34.91 -0.31
C ALA A 488 21.97 35.41 -0.73
N GLU A 489 21.17 34.54 -1.35
CA GLU A 489 19.94 34.91 -2.06
C GLU A 489 18.66 34.28 -1.49
N GLY A 490 18.78 33.34 -0.55
CA GLY A 490 17.65 32.62 0.04
C GLY A 490 17.44 31.23 -0.56
N SER A 491 16.26 30.64 -0.36
CA SER A 491 16.02 29.25 -0.80
C SER A 491 16.11 29.10 -2.33
N ALA A 492 16.80 28.06 -2.80
CA ALA A 492 16.99 27.80 -4.23
C ALA A 492 16.90 26.32 -4.58
N VAL A 493 16.19 26.01 -5.67
CA VAL A 493 16.11 24.66 -6.26
C VAL A 493 16.90 24.62 -7.56
N GLN A 494 17.79 23.66 -7.71
CA GLN A 494 18.58 23.45 -8.91
C GLN A 494 18.58 21.98 -9.34
N ARG A 495 18.73 21.75 -10.64
CA ARG A 495 18.98 20.40 -11.17
C ARG A 495 20.49 20.18 -11.23
N ALA A 496 20.97 19.07 -10.68
CA ALA A 496 22.38 18.73 -10.69
C ALA A 496 22.58 17.26 -11.07
N PRO A 497 23.61 16.91 -11.85
CA PRO A 497 24.00 15.52 -12.05
C PRO A 497 24.40 14.88 -10.72
N GLY A 498 23.85 13.73 -10.40
CA GLY A 498 24.23 12.90 -9.25
C GLY A 498 24.95 11.62 -9.68
N GLY A 499 25.22 10.72 -8.74
CA GLY A 499 25.92 9.46 -9.02
C GLY A 499 25.12 8.46 -9.88
N THR A 500 23.79 8.59 -9.91
CA THR A 500 22.90 7.66 -10.65
C THR A 500 22.13 8.31 -11.80
N GLY A 501 22.07 9.65 -11.84
CA GLY A 501 21.36 10.43 -12.86
C GLY A 501 21.11 11.85 -12.41
N MET A 502 20.24 12.58 -13.10
CA MET A 502 19.81 13.92 -12.67
C MET A 502 19.10 13.86 -11.32
N GLN A 503 19.52 14.74 -10.43
CA GLN A 503 18.92 14.95 -9.11
C GLN A 503 18.44 16.39 -9.00
N LEU A 504 17.45 16.59 -8.14
CA LEU A 504 16.98 17.89 -7.72
C LEU A 504 17.63 18.21 -6.38
N VAL A 505 18.22 19.38 -6.27
CA VAL A 505 18.90 19.82 -5.05
C VAL A 505 18.30 21.14 -4.63
N LEU A 506 17.85 21.20 -3.39
CA LEU A 506 17.32 22.39 -2.75
C LEU A 506 18.28 22.82 -1.64
N GLY A 507 18.52 24.11 -1.52
CA GLY A 507 19.14 24.72 -0.35
C GLY A 507 18.14 25.65 0.33
N VAL A 508 18.00 25.53 1.65
CA VAL A 508 17.11 26.35 2.49
C VAL A 508 17.93 26.95 3.63
N PRO A 509 17.99 28.29 3.77
CA PRO A 509 18.58 28.91 4.95
C PRO A 509 17.85 28.48 6.22
N SER A 510 18.59 28.23 7.30
CA SER A 510 18.05 27.82 8.59
C SER A 510 18.79 28.51 9.72
N ALA A 511 18.27 28.44 10.94
CA ALA A 511 18.93 29.01 12.12
C ALA A 511 20.34 28.44 12.37
N PHE A 512 20.64 27.25 11.83
CA PHE A 512 21.92 26.57 11.97
C PHE A 512 22.92 26.88 10.83
N GLY A 513 22.45 27.43 9.70
CA GLY A 513 23.22 27.60 8.47
C GLY A 513 22.35 27.30 7.25
N VAL A 514 22.63 26.23 6.50
CA VAL A 514 21.82 25.82 5.33
C VAL A 514 21.41 24.36 5.46
N THR A 515 20.13 24.07 5.25
CA THR A 515 19.64 22.71 5.08
C THR A 515 19.52 22.41 3.58
N THR A 516 20.23 21.39 3.13
CA THR A 516 20.16 20.91 1.75
C THR A 516 19.28 19.68 1.67
N VAL A 517 18.42 19.61 0.65
CA VAL A 517 17.59 18.45 0.34
C VAL A 517 17.93 17.99 -1.07
N VAL A 518 18.43 16.77 -1.19
CA VAL A 518 18.70 16.10 -2.46
C VAL A 518 17.58 15.11 -2.72
N VAL A 519 16.95 15.19 -3.88
CA VAL A 519 15.89 14.27 -4.31
C VAL A 519 16.28 13.67 -5.64
N SER A 520 16.05 12.36 -5.78
CA SER A 520 16.28 11.63 -7.02
C SER A 520 14.97 11.08 -7.56
N PRO A 521 14.79 10.93 -8.88
CA PRO A 521 13.63 10.22 -9.41
C PRO A 521 13.54 8.79 -8.86
N ARG A 522 12.32 8.25 -8.78
CA ARG A 522 12.11 6.84 -8.40
C ARG A 522 12.67 5.94 -9.49
N SER A 523 13.77 5.26 -9.17
CA SER A 523 14.47 4.38 -10.10
C SER A 523 14.90 3.09 -9.41
N ARG A 524 14.90 1.99 -10.17
CA ARG A 524 15.44 0.71 -9.69
C ARG A 524 16.96 0.71 -9.50
N LEU A 525 17.67 1.70 -10.07
CA LEU A 525 19.11 1.93 -9.80
C LEU A 525 19.40 2.39 -8.38
N ILE A 526 18.39 2.94 -7.70
CA ILE A 526 18.54 3.51 -6.37
C ILE A 526 17.99 2.50 -5.37
N ALA A 527 18.90 1.92 -4.59
CA ALA A 527 18.50 0.99 -3.54
C ALA A 527 17.56 1.68 -2.54
N SER A 528 16.51 0.98 -2.11
CA SER A 528 15.72 1.40 -0.96
C SER A 528 16.63 1.50 0.26
N GLY A 529 16.52 2.58 1.03
CA GLY A 529 17.28 2.70 2.26
C GLY A 529 16.81 1.73 3.33
N PRO A 530 17.63 1.48 4.37
CA PRO A 530 17.32 0.52 5.42
C PRO A 530 16.05 0.87 6.22
N TYR A 531 15.62 2.14 6.18
CA TYR A 531 14.43 2.62 6.89
C TYR A 531 13.21 2.78 5.97
N SER A 532 13.30 2.51 4.67
CA SER A 532 12.21 2.75 3.72
C SER A 532 10.94 1.97 4.08
N ALA A 533 11.06 0.70 4.48
CA ALA A 533 9.92 -0.10 4.92
C ALA A 533 9.28 0.46 6.21
N LEU A 534 10.08 0.97 7.15
CA LEU A 534 9.59 1.59 8.38
C LEU A 534 8.86 2.90 8.08
N LEU A 535 9.32 3.63 7.08
CA LEU A 535 8.65 4.81 6.53
C LEU A 535 7.50 4.47 5.58
N GLY A 536 7.21 3.17 5.37
CA GLY A 536 6.15 2.65 4.49
C GLY A 536 6.26 3.18 3.07
N LEU A 537 7.49 3.49 2.68
CA LEU A 537 7.85 3.70 1.29
C LEU A 537 7.85 2.32 0.62
N GLU A 538 7.35 2.24 -0.61
CA GLU A 538 7.40 0.98 -1.36
C GLU A 538 8.85 0.55 -1.53
N THR A 539 9.18 -0.63 -1.01
CA THR A 539 10.46 -1.27 -1.23
C THR A 539 10.40 -2.16 -2.46
N PHE A 540 11.40 -2.08 -3.32
CA PHE A 540 11.54 -3.02 -4.43
C PHE A 540 11.96 -4.40 -3.90
N GLY A 541 11.02 -5.21 -3.43
CA GLY A 541 11.34 -6.54 -2.92
C GLY A 541 10.11 -7.39 -2.64
N ASN A 542 10.01 -8.51 -3.40
CA ASN A 542 9.37 -9.81 -3.09
C ASN A 542 8.78 -10.51 -4.34
N GLY A 543 8.72 -9.86 -5.51
CA GLY A 543 8.25 -10.46 -6.77
C GLY A 543 9.28 -10.43 -7.90
N ASP A 544 8.97 -11.11 -9.02
CA ASP A 544 9.78 -11.05 -10.24
C ASP A 544 9.79 -9.61 -10.75
N ALA A 545 10.99 -9.00 -10.77
CA ALA A 545 11.18 -7.63 -11.21
C ALA A 545 10.67 -7.46 -12.65
N PRO A 546 9.94 -6.38 -12.95
CA PRO A 546 9.42 -6.14 -14.30
C PRO A 546 10.55 -5.88 -15.32
N TYR A 547 11.65 -5.29 -14.85
CA TYR A 547 12.86 -4.99 -15.62
C TYR A 547 14.03 -4.80 -14.65
N SER A 548 15.23 -4.81 -15.18
CA SER A 548 16.47 -4.52 -14.47
C SER A 548 17.17 -3.33 -15.12
N VAL A 549 17.90 -2.54 -14.33
CA VAL A 549 18.63 -1.37 -14.79
C VAL A 549 20.01 -1.36 -14.14
N ALA A 550 21.04 -1.03 -14.92
CA ALA A 550 22.42 -0.89 -14.47
C ALA A 550 23.09 0.32 -15.15
N LEU A 551 24.09 0.90 -14.48
CA LEU A 551 25.02 1.84 -15.12
C LEU A 551 26.24 1.06 -15.58
N ALA A 552 26.47 0.99 -16.90
CA ALA A 552 27.53 0.16 -17.47
C ALA A 552 28.86 0.91 -17.62
N GLU A 553 28.82 2.11 -18.19
CA GLU A 553 29.99 2.95 -18.47
C GLU A 553 29.74 4.37 -17.96
N THR A 554 30.71 4.98 -17.28
CA THR A 554 30.60 6.33 -16.69
C THR A 554 31.75 7.22 -17.17
N GLY A 555 31.54 8.54 -17.27
CA GLY A 555 32.58 9.50 -17.66
C GLY A 555 32.74 9.65 -19.18
N LEU A 556 31.69 9.34 -19.95
CA LEU A 556 31.67 9.48 -21.40
C LEU A 556 31.57 10.95 -21.79
N SER A 557 32.48 11.38 -22.68
CA SER A 557 32.64 12.78 -23.12
C SER A 557 31.68 13.19 -24.24
N SER A 558 31.11 12.24 -24.97
CA SER A 558 30.10 12.48 -26.01
C SER A 558 28.94 11.49 -25.89
N PRO A 559 27.69 11.91 -26.15
CA PRO A 559 26.55 11.01 -26.14
C PRO A 559 26.67 9.99 -27.28
N VAL A 560 26.64 8.70 -26.93
CA VAL A 560 26.36 7.64 -27.90
C VAL A 560 24.86 7.72 -28.25
N SER A 561 24.48 7.49 -29.50
CA SER A 561 23.08 7.56 -29.93
C SER A 561 22.20 6.62 -29.08
N ASP A 562 21.06 7.12 -28.60
CA ASP A 562 20.05 6.30 -27.92
C ASP A 562 19.70 5.09 -28.78
N ALA A 563 19.88 3.90 -28.21
CA ALA A 563 19.63 2.65 -28.91
C ALA A 563 18.20 2.18 -28.59
N GLY A 564 17.38 2.03 -29.63
CA GLY A 564 16.09 1.35 -29.49
C GLY A 564 16.26 -0.08 -28.95
N TRP A 565 15.15 -0.69 -28.52
CA TRP A 565 15.17 -2.05 -27.98
C TRP A 565 15.76 -3.06 -28.97
N ARG A 566 16.75 -3.83 -28.50
CA ARG A 566 17.38 -4.93 -29.22
C ARG A 566 17.20 -6.24 -28.46
N ARG A 567 16.93 -7.33 -29.18
CA ARG A 567 16.80 -8.66 -28.58
C ARG A 567 18.15 -9.38 -28.58
N ILE A 568 18.55 -9.91 -27.42
CA ILE A 568 19.72 -10.77 -27.26
C ILE A 568 19.23 -12.02 -26.51
N GLY A 569 19.17 -13.16 -27.21
CA GLY A 569 18.61 -14.39 -26.63
C GLY A 569 17.16 -14.22 -26.17
N ASP A 570 16.92 -14.47 -24.87
CA ASP A 570 15.62 -14.33 -24.21
C ASP A 570 15.49 -13.00 -23.46
N GLU A 571 16.30 -12.00 -23.78
CA GLU A 571 16.27 -10.68 -23.15
C GLU A 571 16.12 -9.56 -24.20
N LEU A 572 15.41 -8.49 -23.82
CA LEU A 572 15.38 -7.23 -24.54
C LEU A 572 16.24 -6.21 -23.80
N HIS A 573 17.08 -5.50 -24.54
CA HIS A 573 18.01 -4.52 -24.01
C HIS A 573 17.79 -3.16 -24.66
N THR A 574 17.95 -2.09 -23.88
CA THR A 574 18.03 -0.72 -24.39
C THR A 574 19.11 0.04 -23.62
N ASP A 575 19.72 1.02 -24.27
CA ASP A 575 20.78 1.84 -23.72
C ASP A 575 20.37 3.31 -23.89
N ARG A 576 20.44 4.07 -22.80
CA ARG A 576 20.18 5.52 -22.78
C ARG A 576 21.31 6.27 -22.10
N MET A 577 21.66 7.43 -22.63
CA MET A 577 22.64 8.31 -21.99
C MET A 577 21.99 9.12 -20.88
N VAL A 578 22.64 9.13 -19.71
CA VAL A 578 22.19 9.84 -18.51
C VAL A 578 23.32 10.72 -18.00
N PRO A 579 23.09 12.01 -17.70
CA PRO A 579 24.09 12.85 -17.07
C PRO A 579 24.33 12.40 -15.62
N VAL A 580 25.59 12.25 -15.25
CA VAL A 580 26.02 11.87 -13.91
C VAL A 580 27.13 12.80 -13.42
N ALA A 581 27.42 12.79 -12.13
CA ALA A 581 28.57 13.50 -11.58
C ALA A 581 29.85 13.03 -12.30
N GLY A 582 30.53 13.95 -12.99
CA GLY A 582 31.76 13.66 -13.76
C GLY A 582 31.57 13.36 -15.26
N GLY A 583 30.36 13.51 -15.83
CA GLY A 583 30.14 13.41 -17.28
C GLY A 583 28.81 12.74 -17.61
N ASN A 584 28.79 11.91 -18.66
CA ASN A 584 27.63 11.08 -18.96
C ASN A 584 27.90 9.60 -18.63
N ALA A 585 26.85 8.87 -18.28
CA ALA A 585 26.86 7.43 -18.11
C ALA A 585 25.88 6.75 -19.08
N ARG A 586 26.21 5.51 -19.48
CA ARG A 586 25.29 4.64 -20.20
C ARG A 586 24.44 3.87 -19.19
N ALA A 587 23.17 4.23 -19.11
CA ALA A 587 22.16 3.47 -18.38
C ALA A 587 21.61 2.38 -19.30
N HIS A 588 21.75 1.14 -18.86
CA HIS A 588 21.31 -0.06 -19.55
C HIS A 588 20.06 -0.59 -18.86
N ALA A 589 19.00 -0.88 -19.61
CA ALA A 589 17.85 -1.58 -19.10
C ALA A 589 17.65 -2.91 -19.82
N GLU A 590 17.29 -3.93 -19.06
CA GLU A 590 17.00 -5.28 -19.54
C GLU A 590 15.59 -5.72 -19.13
N VAL A 591 14.91 -6.42 -20.04
CA VAL A 591 13.60 -7.03 -19.80
C VAL A 591 13.67 -8.50 -20.22
N ASP A 592 13.50 -9.38 -19.25
CA ASP A 592 13.46 -10.82 -19.48
C ASP A 592 12.17 -11.23 -20.21
N LEU A 593 12.33 -11.85 -21.37
CA LEU A 593 11.26 -12.41 -22.19
C LEU A 593 10.82 -13.80 -21.73
N ARG A 594 11.45 -14.36 -20.70
CA ARG A 594 11.29 -15.71 -20.15
C ARG A 594 11.40 -16.81 -21.22
N SER A 595 12.14 -17.86 -20.88
CA SER A 595 12.31 -19.00 -21.78
C SER A 595 10.95 -19.58 -22.23
N PHE A 596 10.91 -20.18 -23.42
CA PHE A 596 9.69 -20.81 -23.93
C PHE A 596 9.13 -21.87 -22.97
N THR A 597 10.01 -22.58 -22.25
CA THR A 597 9.61 -23.55 -21.22
C THR A 597 8.94 -22.88 -20.03
N ALA A 598 9.47 -21.77 -19.52
CA ALA A 598 8.83 -21.00 -18.46
C ALA A 598 7.46 -20.42 -18.89
N ARG A 599 7.30 -20.09 -20.18
CA ARG A 599 6.02 -19.69 -20.76
C ARG A 599 5.04 -20.88 -20.88
N ALA A 600 5.53 -22.06 -21.26
CA ALA A 600 4.74 -23.27 -21.36
C ALA A 600 4.29 -23.81 -19.99
N GLU A 601 5.14 -23.72 -18.97
CA GLU A 601 4.79 -24.06 -17.58
C GLU A 601 3.63 -23.20 -17.07
N ARG A 602 3.63 -21.90 -17.39
CA ARG A 602 2.52 -21.01 -17.02
C ARG A 602 1.25 -21.25 -17.82
N ALA A 603 1.36 -21.67 -19.07
CA ALA A 603 0.20 -22.07 -19.86
C ALA A 603 -0.42 -23.41 -19.40
N ALA A 604 0.34 -24.21 -18.63
CA ALA A 604 -0.09 -25.51 -18.12
C ALA A 604 -0.72 -25.45 -16.71
N LEU A 605 -0.45 -24.37 -15.96
CA LEU A 605 -1.08 -24.03 -14.68
C LEU A 605 -2.48 -23.46 -14.91
#